data_AF-A0A1J5JB51-F1
#
_entry.id   AF-A0A1J5JB51-F1
#
_cell.length_a   1.000
_cell.length_b   1.000
_cell.length_c   1.000
_cell.angle_alpha   90.00
_cell.angle_beta   90.00
_cell.angle_gamma   90.00
#
_symmetry.space_group_name_H-M   'P 1'
#
loop_
_entity.id
_entity.type
_entity.pdbx_description
1 polymer ?
#
loop_
_entity_poly.entity_id
_entity_poly.type
_entity_poly.pdbx_seq_one_letter_code
_entity_poly.pdbx_strand_id
1 'polypeptide(L)'
;MLNLQWTDAQVSTIIDQSLIYQCACPAQVCKEIIGLRQIYAYQKGCINQTDTDELVHQRIADDVAKAHAIMEDCLHAILELEGWDMQTLTMPEDLKKLVLKG
;
A
#
# COMPACT_ATOMS: atom_id res chain seq x y z
N MET A 1 -10.96 -12.54 -1.04
CA MET A 1 -10.51 -11.49 -0.11
C MET A 1 -9.05 -11.26 -0.39
N LEU A 2 -8.54 -10.03 -0.30
CA LEU A 2 -7.10 -9.80 -0.45
C LEU A 2 -6.34 -10.48 0.70
N ASN A 3 -5.14 -10.98 0.40
CA ASN A 3 -4.22 -11.44 1.41
C ASN A 3 -3.37 -10.24 1.85
N LEU A 4 -3.54 -9.78 3.08
CA LEU A 4 -2.87 -8.57 3.56
C LEU A 4 -1.59 -8.95 4.31
N GLN A 5 -0.44 -8.55 3.80
CA GLN A 5 0.81 -8.55 4.56
C GLN A 5 0.87 -7.34 5.51
N TRP A 6 0.32 -6.20 5.07
CA TRP A 6 0.29 -4.97 5.84
C TRP A 6 -1.14 -4.58 6.17
N THR A 7 -1.48 -4.32 7.43
CA THR A 7 -2.82 -3.81 7.78
C THR A 7 -3.00 -2.36 7.33
N ASP A 8 -4.24 -1.88 7.20
CA ASP A 8 -4.51 -0.45 6.92
C ASP A 8 -3.84 0.48 7.96
N ALA A 9 -3.84 0.07 9.23
CA ALA A 9 -3.20 0.83 10.30
C ALA A 9 -1.67 0.91 10.14
N GLN A 10 -1.02 -0.18 9.73
CA GLN A 10 0.41 -0.21 9.45
C GLN A 10 0.77 0.66 8.24
N VAL A 11 -0.01 0.55 7.16
CA VAL A 11 0.15 1.39 5.96
C VAL A 11 0.01 2.88 6.32
N SER A 12 -0.97 3.24 7.16
CA SER A 12 -1.12 4.61 7.67
C SER A 12 0.08 5.06 8.49
N THR A 13 0.59 4.21 9.39
CA THR A 13 1.75 4.51 10.24
C THR A 13 3.00 4.81 9.40
N ILE A 14 3.22 4.03 8.32
CA ILE A 14 4.34 4.24 7.40
C ILE A 14 4.18 5.56 6.64
N ILE A 15 2.97 5.88 6.17
CA ILE A 15 2.69 7.16 5.52
C ILE A 15 2.98 8.32 6.47
N ASP A 16 2.49 8.27 7.71
CA ASP A 16 2.63 9.35 8.68
C ASP A 16 4.11 9.65 8.96
N GLN A 17 4.92 8.62 9.18
CA GLN A 17 6.37 8.80 9.36
C GLN A 17 7.05 9.32 8.09
N SER A 18 6.69 8.76 6.94
CA SER A 18 7.22 9.21 5.65
C SER A 18 6.94 10.70 5.37
N LEU A 19 5.76 11.19 5.75
CA LEU A 19 5.39 12.60 5.62
C LEU A 19 6.15 13.50 6.61
N ILE A 20 6.31 13.06 7.87
CA ILE A 20 7.04 13.81 8.90
C ILE A 20 8.49 14.07 8.45
N TYR A 21 9.12 13.08 7.81
CA TYR A 21 10.52 13.15 7.41
C TYR A 21 10.73 13.36 5.91
N GLN A 22 9.67 13.69 5.17
CA GLN A 22 9.67 13.92 3.72
C GLN A 22 10.33 12.79 2.88
N CYS A 23 10.35 11.56 3.40
CA CYS A 23 10.75 10.40 2.63
C CYS A 23 9.59 9.98 1.71
N ALA A 24 9.68 10.30 0.43
CA ALA A 24 8.53 10.13 -0.47
C ALA A 24 8.29 8.66 -0.88
N CYS A 25 9.31 7.81 -0.88
CA CYS A 25 9.25 6.48 -1.50
C CYS A 25 8.28 5.52 -0.79
N PRO A 26 8.36 5.28 0.53
CA PRO A 26 7.41 4.38 1.20
C PRO A 26 5.98 4.91 1.16
N ALA A 27 5.79 6.23 1.32
CA ALA A 27 4.48 6.86 1.20
C ALA A 27 3.84 6.68 -0.20
N GLN A 28 4.63 6.73 -1.27
CA GLN A 28 4.12 6.50 -2.64
C GLN A 28 3.64 5.05 -2.81
N VAL A 29 4.43 4.07 -2.36
CA VAL A 29 4.05 2.65 -2.43
C VAL A 29 2.80 2.37 -1.57
N CYS A 30 2.73 2.93 -0.37
CA CYS A 30 1.54 2.84 0.49
C CYS A 30 0.27 3.41 -0.16
N LYS A 31 0.38 4.54 -0.88
CA LYS A 31 -0.76 5.13 -1.60
C LYS A 31 -1.28 4.20 -2.71
N GLU A 32 -0.37 3.55 -3.45
CA GLU A 32 -0.75 2.56 -4.46
C GLU A 32 -1.42 1.34 -3.83
N ILE A 33 -0.92 0.83 -2.69
CA ILE A 33 -1.57 -0.28 -1.95
C ILE A 33 -3.00 0.11 -1.56
N ILE A 34 -3.22 1.32 -1.04
CA ILE A 34 -4.56 1.81 -0.69
C ILE A 34 -5.45 1.88 -1.93
N GLY A 35 -4.95 2.43 -3.05
CA GLY A 35 -5.69 2.51 -4.30
C GLY A 35 -6.11 1.13 -4.81
N LEU A 36 -5.21 0.15 -4.78
CA LEU A 36 -5.49 -1.23 -5.18
C LEU A 36 -6.56 -1.87 -4.29
N ARG A 37 -6.51 -1.65 -2.97
CA ARG A 37 -7.56 -2.11 -2.05
C ARG A 37 -8.92 -1.51 -2.37
N GLN A 38 -8.97 -0.22 -2.68
CA GLN A 38 -10.20 0.47 -3.06
C GLN A 38 -10.77 -0.07 -4.37
N ILE A 39 -9.93 -0.29 -5.38
CA ILE A 39 -10.37 -0.90 -6.65
C ILE A 39 -10.92 -2.30 -6.39
N TYR A 40 -10.18 -3.15 -5.67
CA TYR A 40 -10.63 -4.52 -5.36
C TYR A 40 -11.98 -4.52 -4.63
N ALA A 41 -12.12 -3.68 -3.59
CA ALA A 41 -13.36 -3.58 -2.83
C ALA A 41 -14.54 -3.13 -3.71
N TYR A 42 -14.31 -2.15 -4.59
CA TYR A 42 -15.31 -1.70 -5.55
C TYR A 42 -15.73 -2.84 -6.50
N GLN A 43 -14.77 -3.55 -7.10
CA GLN A 43 -15.10 -4.64 -8.04
C GLN A 43 -15.87 -5.78 -7.35
N LYS A 44 -15.51 -6.15 -6.11
CA LYS A 44 -16.21 -7.21 -5.37
C LYS A 44 -17.56 -6.77 -4.79
N GLY A 45 -17.79 -5.46 -4.64
CA GLY A 45 -19.03 -4.89 -4.15
C GLY A 45 -19.98 -4.39 -5.25
N CYS A 46 -19.62 -4.53 -6.52
CA CYS A 46 -20.41 -4.03 -7.64
C CYS A 46 -21.69 -4.85 -7.86
N ILE A 47 -22.69 -4.23 -8.49
CA ILE A 47 -23.92 -4.91 -8.91
C ILE A 47 -23.73 -5.41 -10.34
N ASN A 48 -23.66 -6.73 -10.50
CA ASN A 48 -23.55 -7.36 -11.81
C ASN A 48 -24.94 -7.42 -12.46
N GLN A 49 -25.11 -6.76 -13.61
CA GLN A 49 -26.39 -6.74 -14.34
C GLN A 49 -26.42 -7.80 -15.46
N THR A 50 -25.24 -8.23 -15.91
CA THR A 50 -25.05 -9.26 -16.93
C THR A 50 -23.89 -10.19 -16.56
N ASP A 51 -23.82 -11.36 -17.19
CA ASP A 51 -22.69 -12.30 -17.05
C ASP A 51 -21.36 -11.66 -17.50
N THR A 52 -21.41 -10.79 -18.51
CA THR A 52 -20.23 -10.04 -18.97
C THR A 52 -19.72 -9.08 -17.89
N ASP A 53 -20.62 -8.39 -17.19
CA ASP A 53 -20.23 -7.49 -16.10
C ASP A 53 -19.54 -8.28 -14.99
N GLU A 54 -20.09 -9.43 -14.61
CA GLU A 54 -19.47 -10.31 -13.61
C GLU A 54 -18.05 -10.73 -14.02
N LEU A 55 -17.87 -11.15 -15.28
CA LEU A 55 -16.56 -11.54 -15.81
C LEU A 55 -15.56 -10.36 -15.82
N VAL A 56 -16.01 -9.16 -16.15
CA VAL A 56 -15.18 -7.94 -16.12
C VAL A 56 -14.74 -7.64 -14.70
N HIS A 57 -15.68 -7.58 -13.76
CA HIS A 57 -15.39 -7.29 -12.35
C HIS A 57 -14.47 -8.34 -11.73
N GLN A 58 -14.70 -9.62 -12.03
CA GLN A 58 -13.87 -10.71 -11.54
C GLN A 58 -12.45 -10.63 -12.12
N ARG A 59 -12.31 -10.35 -13.43
CA ARG A 59 -11.00 -10.20 -14.06
C ARG A 59 -10.18 -9.06 -13.47
N ILE A 60 -10.82 -7.90 -13.23
CA ILE A 60 -10.14 -6.75 -12.60
C ILE A 60 -9.75 -7.11 -11.16
N ALA A 61 -10.66 -7.71 -10.39
CA ALA A 61 -10.37 -8.09 -9.00
C ALA A 61 -9.18 -9.07 -8.91
N ASP A 62 -9.09 -10.03 -9.82
CA ASP A 62 -7.99 -11.01 -9.85
C ASP A 62 -6.63 -10.39 -10.18
N ASP A 63 -6.58 -9.47 -11.15
CA ASP A 63 -5.32 -8.81 -11.51
C ASP A 63 -4.92 -7.74 -10.48
N VAL A 64 -5.89 -7.04 -9.89
CA VAL A 64 -5.64 -6.11 -8.77
C VAL A 64 -5.10 -6.85 -7.56
N ALA A 65 -5.59 -8.06 -7.26
CA ALA A 65 -5.05 -8.86 -6.16
C ALA A 65 -3.57 -9.24 -6.38
N LYS A 66 -3.17 -9.54 -7.62
CA LYS A 66 -1.76 -9.81 -7.96
C LYS A 66 -0.90 -8.55 -7.84
N ALA A 67 -1.38 -7.43 -8.37
CA ALA A 67 -0.68 -6.15 -8.26
C ALA A 67 -0.54 -5.70 -6.80
N HIS A 68 -1.59 -5.91 -5.99
CA HIS A 68 -1.58 -5.62 -4.56
C HIS A 68 -0.48 -6.41 -3.84
N ALA A 69 -0.38 -7.72 -4.07
CA ALA A 69 0.69 -8.53 -3.50
C ALA A 69 2.10 -8.05 -3.89
N ILE A 70 2.31 -7.72 -5.18
CA ILE A 70 3.60 -7.18 -5.66
C ILE A 70 3.96 -5.87 -4.94
N MET A 71 2.98 -5.00 -4.72
CA MET A 71 3.22 -3.72 -4.05
C MET A 71 3.46 -3.90 -2.54
N GLU A 72 2.85 -4.88 -1.89
CA GLU A 72 3.17 -5.22 -0.50
C GLU A 72 4.59 -5.78 -0.34
N ASP A 73 5.02 -6.65 -1.27
CA ASP A 73 6.40 -7.15 -1.32
C ASP A 73 7.39 -6.01 -1.59
N CYS A 74 7.04 -5.09 -2.50
CA CYS A 74 7.82 -3.89 -2.77
C CYS A 74 7.98 -3.02 -1.52
N LEU A 75 6.88 -2.77 -0.80
CA LEU A 75 6.90 -2.01 0.45
C LEU A 75 7.82 -2.68 1.48
N HIS A 76 7.70 -3.99 1.64
CA HIS A 76 8.56 -4.73 2.56
C HIS A 76 10.05 -4.55 2.20
N ALA A 77 10.40 -4.78 0.94
CA ALA A 77 11.78 -4.70 0.48
C ALA A 77 12.37 -3.28 0.64
N ILE A 78 11.61 -2.22 0.36
CA ILE A 78 12.14 -0.85 0.53
C ILE A 78 12.28 -0.47 2.00
N LEU A 79 11.40 -0.94 2.89
CA LEU A 79 11.53 -0.72 4.33
C LEU A 79 12.78 -1.43 4.88
N GLU A 80 13.08 -2.64 4.40
CA GLU A 80 14.32 -3.35 4.74
C GLU A 80 15.56 -2.63 4.21
N LEU A 81 15.54 -2.17 2.95
CA LEU A 81 16.64 -1.42 2.33
C LEU A 81 16.92 -0.09 3.05
N GLU A 82 15.86 0.58 3.49
CA GLU A 82 15.93 1.81 4.26
C GLU A 82 16.25 1.58 5.74
N GLY A 83 16.24 0.33 6.24
CA GLY A 83 16.59 0.00 7.62
C GLY A 83 15.52 0.33 8.65
N TRP A 84 14.24 0.29 8.27
CA TRP A 84 13.12 0.50 9.20
C TRP A 84 13.03 -0.61 10.25
N ASP A 85 12.60 -0.24 11.45
CA ASP A 85 12.20 -1.22 12.45
C ASP A 85 10.85 -1.82 12.07
N MET A 86 10.85 -3.08 11.64
CA MET A 86 9.65 -3.76 11.14
C MET A 86 8.63 -4.14 12.24
N GLN A 87 9.01 -4.08 13.52
CA GLN A 87 8.08 -4.31 14.64
C GLN A 87 7.33 -3.04 15.00
N THR A 88 8.03 -1.90 15.05
CA THR A 88 7.44 -0.62 15.44
C THR A 88 7.05 0.25 14.24
N LEU A 89 7.44 -0.17 13.03
CA LEU A 89 7.38 0.58 11.79
C LEU A 89 8.06 1.94 11.90
N THR A 90 9.13 2.03 12.67
CA THR A 90 9.85 3.29 12.90
C THR A 90 10.95 3.46 11.85
N MET A 91 10.94 4.61 11.19
CA MET A 91 12.00 5.00 10.27
C MET A 91 13.31 5.24 11.03
N PRO A 92 14.48 4.82 10.53
CA PRO A 92 15.72 4.95 11.27
C PRO A 92 16.23 6.39 11.32
N GLU A 93 17.00 6.71 12.37
CA GLU A 93 17.44 8.07 12.69
C GLU A 93 18.29 8.73 11.59
N ASP A 94 19.08 7.94 10.86
CA ASP A 94 19.92 8.41 9.76
C ASP A 94 19.12 8.89 8.54
N LEU A 95 17.90 8.36 8.37
CA LEU A 95 16.92 8.82 7.40
C LEU A 95 16.04 9.96 7.91
N LYS A 96 15.99 10.20 9.23
CA LYS A 96 15.26 11.33 9.85
C LYS A 96 15.97 12.65 9.54
N LYS A 97 15.82 13.12 8.31
CA LYS A 97 16.20 14.48 7.91
C LYS A 97 14.99 15.38 8.09
N LEU A 98 14.88 15.98 9.28
CA LEU A 98 14.00 17.11 9.50
C LEU A 98 14.40 18.24 8.53
N VAL A 99 13.61 18.46 7.48
CA VAL A 99 13.70 19.72 6.72
C VAL A 99 13.02 20.79 7.56
N LEU A 100 13.73 21.31 8.56
CA LEU A 100 13.47 22.66 9.02
C LEU A 100 14.07 23.61 7.98
N LYS A 101 13.27 24.02 6.99
CA LYS A 101 13.22 25.37 6.38
C LYS A 101 12.64 25.34 4.96
N GLY A 102 11.71 26.27 4.75
CA GLY A 102 11.10 26.66 3.49
C GLY A 102 9.81 27.39 3.76
#